data_AF-A0A3D9GV36-F1
#
_entry.id   AF-A0A3D9GV36-F1
#
_cell.length_a   1.000
_cell.length_b   1.000
_cell.length_c   1.000
_cell.angle_alpha   90.00
_cell.angle_beta   90.00
_cell.angle_gamma   90.00
#
_symmetry.space_group_name_H-M   'P 1'
#
loop_
_entity.id
_entity.type
_entity.pdbx_description
1 polymer ?
#
loop_
_entity_poly.entity_id
_entity_poly.type
_entity_poly.pdbx_seq_one_letter_code
_entity_poly.pdbx_strand_id
1 'polypeptide(L)' 'MYEKLQDMDLFLQSMHDLETRIRHMIQRSGLSEKEQQFILDHILVIPGKDFSYQRNYG' A
#
# COMPACT_ATOMS: atom_id res chain seq x y z
N MET A 1 15.87 -24.37 8.65
CA MET A 1 16.05 -22.90 8.77
C MET A 1 16.01 -22.20 7.42
N TYR A 2 16.62 -22.75 6.36
CA TYR A 2 16.53 -22.21 5.00
C TYR A 2 15.11 -22.19 4.42
N GLU A 3 14.31 -23.25 4.63
CA GLU A 3 12.91 -23.31 4.13
C GLU A 3 12.04 -22.16 4.67
N LYS A 4 12.19 -21.80 5.96
CA LYS A 4 11.44 -20.69 6.57
C LYS A 4 11.81 -19.31 6.01
N LEU A 5 13.05 -19.13 5.55
CA LEU A 5 13.48 -17.89 4.91
C LEU A 5 12.90 -17.80 3.49
N GLN A 6 12.82 -18.93 2.79
CA GLN A 6 12.23 -19.02 1.46
C GLN A 6 10.72 -18.73 1.49
N ASP A 7 10.00 -19.20 2.51
CA ASP A 7 8.59 -18.87 2.74
C ASP A 7 8.38 -17.37 3.01
N MET A 8 9.31 -16.74 3.74
CA MET A 8 9.29 -15.30 3.99
C MET A 8 9.52 -14.48 2.71
N ASP A 9 10.47 -14.89 1.86
CA ASP A 9 10.72 -14.22 0.58
C ASP A 9 9.50 -14.33 -0.35
N LEU A 10 8.88 -15.51 -0.42
CA LEU A 10 7.64 -15.73 -1.18
C LEU A 10 6.48 -14.89 -0.65
N PHE A 11 6.35 -14.77 0.67
CA PHE A 11 5.35 -13.93 1.30
C PHE A 11 5.56 -12.45 0.94
N LEU A 12 6.79 -11.94 1.07
CA LEU A 12 7.12 -10.54 0.74
C LEU A 12 6.87 -10.24 -0.74
N GLN A 13 7.22 -11.16 -1.64
CA GLN A 13 6.94 -11.03 -3.06
C GLN A 13 5.43 -11.00 -3.34
N SER A 14 4.67 -11.89 -2.70
CA SER A 14 3.21 -11.93 -2.85
C SER A 14 2.54 -10.65 -2.36
N MET A 15 3.04 -10.08 -1.26
CA MET A 15 2.56 -8.80 -0.74
C MET A 15 2.88 -7.63 -1.68
N HIS A 16 4.08 -7.61 -2.28
CA HIS A 16 4.46 -6.60 -3.27
C HIS A 16 3.59 -6.66 -4.53
N ASP A 17 3.31 -7.87 -5.03
CA ASP A 17 2.45 -8.09 -6.18
C ASP A 17 1.01 -7.63 -5.91
N LEU A 18 0.50 -7.90 -4.70
CA LEU A 18 -0.81 -7.46 -4.27
C LEU A 18 -0.90 -5.93 -4.20
N GLU A 19 0.09 -5.26 -3.60
CA GLU A 19 0.17 -3.80 -3.55
C GLU A 19 0.12 -3.20 -4.96
N THR A 20 0.92 -3.74 -5.88
CA THR A 20 0.98 -3.28 -7.27
C THR A 20 -0.38 -3.40 -7.97
N ARG A 21 -1.09 -4.52 -7.76
CA ARG A 21 -2.43 -4.72 -8.32
C ARG A 21 -3.44 -3.71 -7.78
N ILE A 22 -3.42 -3.46 -6.48
CA ILE A 22 -4.30 -2.47 -5.83
C ILE A 22 -4.03 -1.07 -6.41
N ARG A 23 -2.76 -0.68 -6.54
CA ARG A 23 -2.37 0.61 -7.14
C ARG A 23 -2.89 0.75 -8.57
N HIS A 24 -2.72 -0.27 -9.41
CA HIS A 24 -3.24 -0.26 -10.78
C HIS A 24 -4.77 -0.18 -10.83
N MET A 25 -5.48 -0.86 -9.93
CA MET A 25 -6.94 -0.77 -9.87
C MET A 25 -7.40 0.65 -9.53
N ILE A 26 -6.76 1.27 -8.54
CA ILE A 26 -7.08 2.64 -8.11
C ILE A 26 -6.74 3.65 -9.21
N GLN A 27 -5.59 3.52 -9.87
CA GLN A 27 -5.21 4.41 -10.98
C GLN A 27 -6.19 4.34 -12.17
N ARG A 28 -6.81 3.18 -12.40
CA ARG A 28 -7.79 2.97 -13.48
C ARG A 28 -9.23 3.29 -13.08
N SER A 29 -9.49 3.66 -11.83
CA SER A 29 -10.84 3.85 -11.29
C SER A 29 -11.54 5.15 -11.73
N GLY A 30 -10.87 5.99 -12.52
CA GLY A 30 -11.41 7.29 -12.95
C GLY A 30 -11.47 8.35 -11.83
N LEU A 31 -10.97 8.01 -10.63
CA LEU A 31 -10.86 8.92 -9.50
C LEU A 31 -9.79 9.98 -9.75
N SER A 32 -9.96 11.16 -9.14
CA SER A 32 -8.92 12.19 -9.12
C SER A 32 -7.71 11.74 -8.32
N GLU A 33 -6.53 12.33 -8.58
CA GLU A 33 -5.29 11.99 -7.87
C GLU A 33 -5.43 12.09 -6.34
N LYS A 34 -6.21 13.07 -5.85
CA LYS A 34 -6.47 13.25 -4.41
C LYS A 34 -7.27 12.09 -3.81
N GLU A 35 -8.30 11.63 -4.53
CA GLU A 35 -9.13 10.49 -4.09
C GLU A 35 -8.35 9.18 -4.18
N GLN A 36 -7.54 9.00 -5.23
CA GLN A 36 -6.64 7.86 -5.35
C GLN A 36 -5.65 7.80 -4.18
N GLN A 37 -5.01 8.93 -3.86
CA GLN A 37 -4.08 9.03 -2.73
C GLN A 37 -4.77 8.77 -1.40
N PHE A 38 -5.96 9.34 -1.18
CA PHE A 38 -6.76 9.08 0.01
C PHE A 38 -7.01 7.58 0.19
N ILE A 39 -7.46 6.88 -0.85
CA ILE A 39 -7.73 5.44 -0.77
C ILE A 39 -6.44 4.65 -0.52
N LEU A 40 -5.35 4.99 -1.19
CA LEU A 40 -4.05 4.34 -0.98
C LEU A 40 -3.56 4.48 0.46
N ASP A 41 -3.70 5.66 1.05
CA ASP A 41 -3.31 5.92 2.45
C ASP A 41 -4.15 5.13 3.45
N HIS A 42 -5.40 4.80 3.10
CA HIS A 42 -6.30 4.03 3.97
C HIS A 42 -6.14 2.51 3.80
N ILE A 43 -5.73 2.03 2.63
CA ILE A 43 -5.60 0.59 2.35
C ILE A 43 -4.16 0.10 2.63
N LEU A 44 -3.15 0.88 2.24
CA LEU A 44 -1.73 0.55 2.42
C LEU A 44 -1.20 1.12 3.75
N VAL A 45 -1.91 0.83 4.84
CA VAL A 45 -1.47 1.22 6.18
C VAL A 45 -0.25 0.40 6.55
N ILE A 46 0.93 1.02 6.47
CA ILE A 46 2.16 0.48 7.05
C ILE A 46 2.11 0.78 8.56
N PRO A 47 2.09 -0.24 9.44
CA PRO A 47 2.14 -0.03 10.88
C PRO A 47 3.36 0.82 11.25
N GLY A 48 3.14 1.91 12.00
CA GLY A 48 4.20 2.85 12.41
C GLY A 48 4.41 4.05 11.48
N LYS A 49 3.70 4.15 10.36
CA LYS A 49 3.67 5.35 9.53
C LYS A 49 2.49 6.23 9.99
N ASP A 50 2.75 7.08 10.98
CA ASP A 50 1.76 8.05 11.45
C ASP A 50 1.52 9.12 10.36
N PHE A 51 0.47 8.94 9.56
CA PHE A 51 0.04 9.94 8.55
C PHE A 51 -0.65 11.17 9.19
N SER A 52 -0.72 11.21 10.51
CA SER A 52 -1.27 12.29 11.33
C SER A 52 -0.50 13.62 11.20
N TYR A 53 0.69 13.64 10.57
CA TYR A 53 1.52 14.84 10.41
C TYR A 53 1.22 15.74 9.19
N GLN A 54 0.33 15.36 8.27
CA GLN A 54 0.04 16.17 7.07
C GLN A 54 -1.34 16.83 7.01
N ARG A 55 -2.21 16.64 8.03
CA ARG A 55 -3.46 17.42 8.15
C ARG A 55 -3.24 18.72 8.93
N ASN A 56 -2.35 19.59 8.46
CA ASN A 56 -2.51 21.02 8.70
C ASN A 56 -3.17 21.61 7.46
N TYR A 57 -4.50 21.63 7.49
CA TYR A 57 -5.27 22.53 6.64
C TYR A 57 -4.92 23.96 7.06
N GLY A 58 -4.46 24.75 6.10
CA GLY A 58 -4.38 26.22 6.23
C GLY A 58 -5.76 26.85 6.31
#